data_AF-A0A0E3LLE0-F1
#
_entry.id   AF-A0A0E3LLE0-F1
#
_cell.length_a   1.000
_cell.length_b   1.000
_cell.length_c   1.000
_cell.angle_alpha   90.00
_cell.angle_beta   90.00
_cell.angle_gamma   90.00
#
_symmetry.space_group_name_H-M   'P 1'
#
loop_
_entity.id
_entity.type
_entity.pdbx_description
1 polymer ?
#
loop_
_entity_poly.entity_id
_entity_poly.type
_entity_poly.pdbx_seq_one_letter_code
_entity_poly.pdbx_strand_id
1 'polypeptide(L)'
;MALAALISTSSAINASLYRGANISYLLAKEGRLPLFFERKIWKRGTEGLFITSGLVILLANFLSLDGIGMLASASLLIIYITVNTSHLRLLKETGAKRWIIRASLLSSLIFFEVLVYYEFVSSKLTLELLLITLIFCFSVEWIYRKFSGRSITERAE
;
A
#
# COMPACT_ATOMS: atom_id res chain seq x y z
N MET A 1 0.15 -29.94 9.47
CA MET A 1 -0.49 -28.61 9.33
C MET A 1 0.47 -27.46 9.66
N ALA A 2 1.20 -27.51 10.79
CA ALA A 2 2.16 -26.45 11.16
C ALA A 2 3.22 -26.13 10.08
N LEU A 3 3.83 -27.14 9.45
CA LEU A 3 4.78 -26.95 8.34
C LEU A 3 4.14 -26.23 7.14
N ALA A 4 2.93 -26.64 6.73
CA ALA A 4 2.21 -25.98 5.65
C ALA A 4 1.87 -24.52 5.98
N ALA A 5 1.46 -24.25 7.23
CA ALA A 5 1.21 -22.88 7.70
C ALA A 5 2.48 -22.01 7.71
N LEU A 6 3.60 -22.55 8.18
CA LEU A 6 4.90 -21.87 8.17
C LEU A 6 5.37 -21.54 6.76
N ILE A 7 5.27 -22.49 5.82
CA ILE A 7 5.66 -22.29 4.43
C ILE A 7 4.73 -21.27 3.75
N SER A 8 3.43 -21.36 3.99
CA SER A 8 2.43 -20.44 3.43
C SER A 8 2.64 -18.99 3.90
N THR A 9 2.79 -18.79 5.21
CA THR A 9 3.04 -17.46 5.80
C THR A 9 4.39 -16.88 5.36
N SER A 10 5.45 -17.69 5.36
CA SER A 10 6.77 -17.26 4.87
C SER A 10 6.72 -16.84 3.40
N SER A 11 6.00 -17.59 2.56
CA SER A 11 5.82 -17.26 1.14
C SER A 11 5.03 -15.96 0.94
N ALA A 12 3.95 -15.76 1.69
CA ALA A 12 3.12 -14.55 1.62
C ALA A 12 3.90 -13.28 2.03
N ILE A 13 4.69 -13.36 3.10
CA ILE A 13 5.56 -12.26 3.55
C ILE A 13 6.65 -11.99 2.51
N ASN A 14 7.29 -13.04 1.99
CA ASN A 14 8.32 -12.93 0.96
C ASN A 14 7.78 -12.23 -0.31
N ALA A 15 6.61 -12.66 -0.80
CA ALA A 15 5.96 -12.04 -1.96
C ALA A 15 5.61 -10.57 -1.73
N SER A 16 5.18 -10.21 -0.51
CA SER A 16 4.80 -8.84 -0.16
C SER A 16 6.00 -7.90 -0.05
N LEU A 17 7.09 -8.35 0.57
CA LEU A 17 8.34 -7.59 0.68
C LEU A 17 8.94 -7.27 -0.68
N TYR A 18 9.08 -8.27 -1.55
CA TYR A 18 9.61 -8.06 -2.90
C TYR A 18 8.67 -7.24 -3.78
N ARG A 19 7.35 -7.42 -3.65
CA ARG A 19 6.36 -6.57 -4.35
C ARG A 19 6.55 -5.10 -3.98
N GLY A 20 6.62 -4.77 -2.68
CA GLY A 20 6.79 -3.39 -2.21
C GLY A 20 8.12 -2.79 -2.64
N ALA A 21 9.21 -3.54 -2.49
CA ALA A 21 10.55 -3.09 -2.87
C ALA A 21 10.68 -2.85 -4.39
N ASN A 22 10.07 -3.70 -5.21
CA ASN A 22 10.08 -3.56 -6.67
C ASN A 22 9.23 -2.38 -7.14
N ILE A 23 8.05 -2.14 -6.55
CA ILE A 23 7.23 -0.96 -6.87
C ILE A 23 7.99 0.32 -6.50
N SER A 24 8.60 0.37 -5.31
CA SER A 24 9.37 1.53 -4.87
C SER A 24 10.56 1.81 -5.80
N TYR A 25 11.28 0.76 -6.21
CA TYR A 25 12.37 0.86 -7.18
C TYR A 25 11.89 1.35 -8.56
N LEU A 26 10.77 0.83 -9.06
CA LEU A 26 10.23 1.24 -10.35
C LEU A 26 9.79 2.72 -10.32
N LEU A 27 9.09 3.12 -9.27
CA LEU A 27 8.71 4.52 -9.05
C LEU A 27 9.94 5.43 -8.96
N ALA A 28 11.02 5.00 -8.30
CA ALA A 28 12.27 5.77 -8.23
C ALA A 28 12.94 5.91 -9.59
N LYS A 29 13.00 4.81 -10.36
CA LYS A 29 13.53 4.81 -11.74
C LYS A 29 12.73 5.70 -12.69
N GLU A 30 11.42 5.82 -12.46
CA GLU A 30 10.55 6.76 -13.18
C GLU A 30 10.65 8.22 -12.67
N GLY A 31 11.55 8.51 -11.72
CA GLY A 31 11.68 9.84 -11.11
C GLY A 31 10.52 10.22 -10.18
N ARG A 32 9.66 9.26 -9.80
CA ARG A 32 8.51 9.49 -8.91
C ARG A 32 8.85 9.34 -7.42
N LEU A 33 9.99 8.74 -7.08
CA LEU A 33 10.53 8.60 -5.72
C LEU A 33 12.02 8.97 -5.69
N PRO A 34 12.62 9.24 -4.50
CA PRO A 34 14.03 9.58 -4.36
C PRO A 34 14.97 8.55 -4.98
N LEU A 35 16.10 9.02 -5.56
CA LEU A 35 17.12 8.18 -6.23
C LEU A 35 17.71 7.08 -5.33
N PHE A 36 17.70 7.24 -4.01
CA PHE A 36 18.19 6.19 -3.11
C PHE A 36 17.37 4.89 -3.24
N PHE A 37 16.07 4.97 -3.55
CA PHE A 37 15.26 3.75 -3.79
C PHE A 37 15.63 3.01 -5.09
N GLU A 38 16.35 3.65 -6.02
CA GLU A 38 16.86 3.04 -7.25
C GLU A 38 18.16 2.26 -7.02
N ARG A 39 18.92 2.57 -5.96
CA ARG A 39 20.24 1.96 -5.77
C ARG A 39 20.10 0.47 -5.41
N LYS A 40 20.91 -0.35 -6.07
CA LYS A 40 20.99 -1.80 -5.82
C LYS A 40 22.18 -2.06 -4.92
N ILE A 41 21.94 -2.62 -3.73
CA ILE A 41 23.00 -2.84 -2.74
C ILE A 41 23.58 -4.25 -2.87
N TRP A 42 22.76 -5.27 -3.19
CA TRP A 42 23.22 -6.66 -3.12
C TRP A 42 22.52 -7.62 -4.09
N LYS A 43 23.25 -8.25 -5.02
CA LYS A 43 22.75 -9.31 -5.94
C LYS A 43 21.34 -9.07 -6.54
N ARG A 44 20.99 -7.81 -6.84
CA ARG A 44 19.68 -7.30 -7.33
C ARG A 44 18.67 -6.82 -6.26
N GLY A 45 18.95 -6.94 -4.96
CA GLY A 45 18.18 -6.33 -3.88
C GLY A 45 18.33 -4.80 -3.89
N THR A 46 17.19 -4.10 -3.90
CA THR A 46 17.11 -2.64 -3.90
C THR A 46 17.22 -2.11 -2.46
N GLU A 47 17.71 -0.88 -2.26
CA GLU A 47 17.78 -0.29 -0.90
C GLU A 47 16.41 -0.27 -0.23
N GLY A 48 15.35 -0.12 -1.04
CA GLY A 48 13.96 -0.21 -0.62
C GLY A 48 13.63 -1.51 0.12
N LEU A 49 14.24 -2.65 -0.24
CA LEU A 49 14.00 -3.92 0.46
C LEU A 49 14.52 -3.91 1.89
N PHE A 50 15.68 -3.30 2.14
CA PHE A 50 16.23 -3.18 3.50
C PHE A 50 15.39 -2.23 4.35
N ILE A 51 14.95 -1.11 3.76
CA ILE A 51 14.09 -0.15 4.44
C ILE A 51 12.74 -0.80 4.80
N THR A 52 12.08 -1.45 3.84
CA THR A 52 10.79 -2.11 4.08
C THR A 52 10.92 -3.26 5.06
N SER A 53 11.97 -4.07 4.98
CA SER A 53 12.20 -5.17 5.95
C SER A 53 12.46 -4.65 7.35
N GLY A 54 13.26 -3.57 7.50
CA GLY A 54 13.49 -2.91 8.78
C GLY A 54 12.21 -2.35 9.39
N LEU A 55 11.37 -1.70 8.57
CA LEU A 55 10.06 -1.21 9.01
C LEU A 55 9.12 -2.35 9.41
N VAL A 56 9.09 -3.45 8.66
CA VAL A 56 8.27 -4.63 9.01
C VAL A 56 8.72 -5.24 10.33
N ILE A 57 10.04 -5.39 10.56
CA ILE A 57 10.57 -5.87 11.84
C ILE A 57 10.17 -4.93 12.97
N LEU A 58 10.30 -3.62 12.77
CA LEU A 58 9.89 -2.62 13.77
C LEU A 58 8.40 -2.76 14.08
N LEU A 59 7.53 -2.68 13.08
CA LEU A 59 6.08 -2.77 13.27
C LEU A 59 5.66 -4.08 13.92
N ALA A 60 6.29 -5.21 13.57
CA ALA A 60 6.01 -6.52 14.17
C ALA A 60 6.37 -6.61 15.66
N ASN A 61 7.29 -5.76 16.16
CA ASN A 61 7.64 -5.71 17.59
C ASN A 61 6.76 -4.75 18.40
N PHE A 62 6.24 -3.69 17.76
CA PHE A 62 5.48 -2.64 18.45
C PHE A 62 3.96 -2.79 18.34
N LEU A 63 3.44 -3.43 17.29
CA LEU A 63 2.01 -3.59 17.07
C LEU A 63 1.54 -5.01 17.39
N SER A 64 0.30 -5.12 17.89
CA SER A 64 -0.38 -6.41 18.03
C SER A 64 -0.72 -7.00 16.67
N LEU A 65 -0.87 -8.33 16.60
CA LEU A 65 -1.24 -9.03 15.37
C LEU A 65 -2.57 -8.52 14.80
N ASP A 66 -3.52 -8.20 15.69
CA ASP A 66 -4.81 -7.59 15.34
C ASP A 66 -4.60 -6.22 14.66
N GLY A 67 -3.84 -5.33 15.31
CA GLY A 67 -3.54 -4.00 14.75
C GLY A 67 -2.81 -4.06 13.40
N ILE A 68 -1.88 -5.00 13.23
CA ILE A 68 -1.20 -5.22 11.94
C ILE A 68 -2.19 -5.66 10.86
N GLY A 69 -3.06 -6.63 11.18
CA GLY A 69 -4.10 -7.12 10.27
C GLY A 69 -5.09 -6.02 9.88
N MET A 70 -5.47 -5.19 10.84
CA MET A 70 -6.36 -4.05 10.67
C MET A 70 -5.77 -3.00 9.72
N LEU A 71 -4.54 -2.55 9.99
CA LEU A 71 -3.84 -1.56 9.16
C LEU A 71 -3.62 -2.07 7.74
N ALA A 72 -3.23 -3.34 7.59
CA ALA A 72 -3.04 -3.96 6.29
C ALA A 72 -4.35 -4.03 5.49
N SER A 73 -5.44 -4.45 6.13
CA SER A 73 -6.76 -4.59 5.51
C SER A 73 -7.33 -3.23 5.10
N ALA A 74 -7.28 -2.23 6.00
CA ALA A 74 -7.72 -0.87 5.72
C ALA A 74 -6.92 -0.26 4.56
N SER A 75 -5.59 -0.40 4.56
CA SER A 75 -4.72 0.10 3.48
C SER A 75 -5.07 -0.53 2.14
N LEU A 76 -5.30 -1.86 2.10
CA LEU A 76 -5.67 -2.57 0.88
C LEU A 76 -7.05 -2.14 0.36
N LEU A 77 -8.03 -1.93 1.24
CA LEU A 77 -9.36 -1.45 0.86
C LEU A 77 -9.31 -0.03 0.29
N ILE A 78 -8.52 0.87 0.88
CA ILE A 78 -8.30 2.23 0.34
C ILE A 78 -7.70 2.16 -1.07
N ILE A 79 -6.71 1.28 -1.28
CA ILE A 79 -6.12 1.05 -2.61
C ILE A 79 -7.19 0.53 -3.58
N TYR A 80 -8.00 -0.46 -3.20
CA TYR A 80 -9.05 -1.00 -4.07
C TYR A 80 -10.12 0.02 -4.42
N ILE A 81 -10.56 0.83 -3.46
CA ILE A 81 -11.51 1.93 -3.72
C ILE A 81 -10.91 2.90 -4.73
N THR A 82 -9.65 3.31 -4.54
CA THR A 82 -8.97 4.28 -5.41
C THR A 82 -8.74 3.73 -6.82
N VAL A 83 -8.29 2.48 -6.94
CA VAL A 83 -8.02 1.82 -8.22
C VAL A 83 -9.31 1.55 -8.97
N ASN A 84 -10.35 1.01 -8.33
CA ASN A 84 -11.65 0.78 -8.97
C ASN A 84 -12.31 2.09 -9.41
N THR A 85 -12.21 3.15 -8.61
CA THR A 85 -12.71 4.48 -9.00
C THR A 85 -11.98 5.02 -10.24
N SER A 86 -10.67 4.83 -10.30
CA SER A 86 -9.86 5.20 -11.48
C SER A 86 -10.22 4.35 -12.70
N HIS A 87 -10.45 3.05 -12.50
CA HIS A 87 -10.86 2.12 -13.56
C HIS A 87 -12.22 2.50 -14.16
N LEU A 88 -13.16 3.00 -13.34
CA LEU A 88 -14.44 3.53 -13.84
C LEU A 88 -14.24 4.73 -14.80
N ARG A 89 -13.19 5.53 -14.63
CA ARG A 89 -12.87 6.64 -15.54
C ARG A 89 -12.25 6.13 -16.85
N LEU A 90 -11.43 5.09 -16.76
CA LEU A 90 -10.72 4.43 -17.88
C LEU A 90 -11.52 3.29 -18.52
N LEU A 91 -12.83 3.25 -18.28
CA LEU A 91 -13.72 2.19 -18.77
C LEU A 91 -13.72 2.06 -20.30
N LYS A 92 -13.55 3.19 -21.00
CA LYS A 92 -13.53 3.22 -22.47
C LYS A 92 -12.29 2.55 -23.05
N GLU A 93 -11.16 2.65 -22.37
CA GLU A 93 -9.86 2.12 -22.81
C GLU A 93 -9.70 0.64 -22.47
N THR A 94 -10.28 0.20 -21.36
CA THR A 94 -10.11 -1.18 -20.86
C THR A 94 -11.14 -2.18 -21.42
N GLY A 95 -12.22 -1.72 -22.05
CA GLY A 95 -13.30 -2.59 -22.56
C GLY A 95 -14.04 -3.37 -21.46
N ALA A 96 -13.83 -3.03 -20.19
CA ALA A 96 -14.33 -3.80 -19.06
C ALA A 96 -15.85 -3.61 -18.83
N LYS A 97 -16.49 -4.64 -18.28
CA LYS A 97 -17.92 -4.59 -17.94
C LYS A 97 -18.15 -3.69 -16.72
N ARG A 98 -18.83 -2.56 -16.93
CA ARG A 98 -19.10 -1.53 -15.90
C ARG A 98 -19.69 -2.09 -14.59
N TRP A 99 -20.56 -3.09 -14.70
CA TRP A 99 -21.23 -3.66 -13.53
C TRP A 99 -20.27 -4.42 -12.60
N ILE A 100 -19.24 -5.09 -13.14
CA ILE A 100 -18.26 -5.84 -12.34
C ILE A 100 -17.43 -4.87 -11.50
N ILE A 101 -16.96 -3.78 -12.10
CA ILE A 101 -16.16 -2.77 -11.40
C ILE A 101 -17.01 -2.05 -10.36
N ARG A 102 -18.27 -1.74 -10.66
CA ARG A 102 -19.20 -1.16 -9.68
C ARG A 102 -19.45 -2.11 -8.51
N ALA A 103 -19.62 -3.41 -8.77
CA ALA A 103 -19.80 -4.41 -7.72
C ALA A 103 -18.54 -4.53 -6.84
N SER A 104 -17.35 -4.53 -7.45
CA SER A 104 -16.08 -4.53 -6.71
C SER A 104 -15.93 -3.27 -5.85
N LEU A 105 -16.19 -2.09 -6.43
CA LEU A 105 -16.13 -0.83 -5.71
C LEU A 105 -17.11 -0.80 -4.53
N LEU A 106 -18.38 -1.19 -4.75
CA LEU A 106 -19.41 -1.21 -3.71
C LEU A 106 -19.04 -2.19 -2.59
N SER A 107 -18.57 -3.38 -2.95
CA SER A 107 -18.09 -4.37 -1.99
C SER A 107 -16.94 -3.84 -1.15
N SER A 108 -15.90 -3.26 -1.77
CA SER A 108 -14.78 -2.67 -1.04
C SER A 108 -15.21 -1.52 -0.13
N LEU A 109 -16.19 -0.71 -0.55
CA LEU A 109 -16.70 0.39 0.26
C LEU A 109 -17.46 -0.11 1.49
N ILE A 110 -18.34 -1.11 1.32
CA ILE A 110 -19.05 -1.75 2.43
C ILE A 110 -18.07 -2.38 3.42
N PHE A 111 -17.08 -3.15 2.93
CA PHE A 111 -16.07 -3.75 3.81
C PHE A 111 -15.24 -2.70 4.56
N PHE A 112 -14.93 -1.58 3.91
CA PHE A 112 -14.19 -0.49 4.55
C PHE A 112 -15.01 0.18 5.65
N GLU A 113 -16.29 0.47 5.42
CA GLU A 113 -17.19 1.04 6.43
C GLU A 113 -17.38 0.08 7.61
N VAL A 114 -17.59 -1.21 7.35
CA VAL A 114 -17.69 -2.24 8.39
C VAL A 114 -16.40 -2.34 9.20
N LEU A 115 -15.24 -2.29 8.54
CA LEU A 115 -13.94 -2.33 9.19
C LEU A 115 -13.74 -1.09 10.09
N VAL A 116 -14.03 0.11 9.59
CA VAL A 116 -13.92 1.34 10.39
C VAL A 116 -14.87 1.32 11.58
N TYR A 117 -16.10 0.85 11.39
CA TYR A 117 -17.08 0.70 12.47
C TYR A 117 -16.60 -0.31 13.52
N TYR A 118 -16.08 -1.46 13.09
CA TYR A 118 -15.52 -2.47 13.99
C TYR A 118 -14.38 -1.90 14.83
N GLU A 119 -13.45 -1.13 14.23
CA GLU A 119 -12.34 -0.54 14.99
C GLU A 119 -12.79 0.54 15.95
N PHE A 120 -13.78 1.34 15.54
CA PHE A 120 -14.29 2.41 16.37
C PHE A 120 -14.85 1.87 17.70
N VAL A 121 -15.46 0.68 17.66
CA VAL A 121 -15.96 -0.02 18.85
C VAL A 121 -14.86 -0.80 19.57
N SER A 122 -13.96 -1.47 18.83
CA SER A 122 -12.96 -2.39 19.41
C SER A 122 -11.73 -1.69 19.97
N SER A 123 -11.11 -0.76 19.24
CA SER A 123 -9.88 -0.09 19.65
C SER A 123 -9.68 1.23 18.91
N LYS A 124 -9.92 2.33 19.63
CA LYS A 124 -9.67 3.69 19.12
C LYS A 124 -8.21 3.91 18.72
N LEU A 125 -7.28 3.21 19.38
CA LEU A 125 -5.84 3.35 19.16
C LEU A 125 -5.45 2.92 17.74
N THR A 126 -5.99 1.81 17.23
CA THR A 126 -5.64 1.35 15.88
C THR A 126 -6.22 2.26 14.80
N LEU A 127 -7.42 2.80 15.04
CA LEU A 127 -8.03 3.79 14.15
C LEU A 127 -7.19 5.08 14.12
N GLU A 128 -6.69 5.52 15.27
CA GLU A 128 -5.77 6.65 15.36
C GLU A 128 -4.44 6.37 14.64
N LEU A 129 -3.86 5.18 14.80
CA LEU A 129 -2.68 4.75 14.05
C LEU A 129 -2.93 4.72 12.54
N LEU A 130 -4.12 4.30 12.08
CA LEU A 130 -4.48 4.33 10.66
C LEU A 130 -4.49 5.76 10.14
N LEU A 131 -5.11 6.69 10.87
CA LEU A 131 -5.15 8.11 10.51
C LEU A 131 -3.74 8.72 10.48
N ILE A 132 -2.93 8.45 11.50
CA ILE A 132 -1.53 8.90 11.56
C ILE A 132 -0.75 8.36 10.36
N THR A 133 -0.91 7.08 10.03
CA THR A 133 -0.24 6.46 8.88
C THR A 133 -0.64 7.11 7.57
N LEU A 134 -1.94 7.39 7.36
CA LEU A 134 -2.41 8.08 6.16
C LEU A 134 -1.85 9.50 6.07
N ILE A 135 -1.94 10.27 7.15
CA ILE A 135 -1.41 11.64 7.23
C ILE A 135 0.10 11.62 6.97
N PHE A 136 0.82 10.67 7.54
CA PHE A 136 2.25 10.50 7.33
C PHE A 136 2.57 10.23 5.85
N CYS A 137 1.87 9.31 5.19
CA CYS A 137 2.04 9.04 3.76
C CYS A 137 1.83 10.30 2.90
N PHE A 138 0.73 11.03 3.13
CA PHE A 138 0.46 12.28 2.41
C PHE A 138 1.50 13.37 2.71
N SER A 139 1.95 13.46 3.97
CA SER A 139 2.97 14.43 4.39
C SER A 139 4.31 14.15 3.73
N VAL A 140 4.75 12.88 3.68
CA VAL A 140 5.99 12.46 3.00
C VAL A 140 5.91 12.80 1.52
N GLU A 141 4.81 12.46 0.83
CA GLU A 141 4.61 12.80 -0.59
C GLU A 141 4.60 14.32 -0.81
N TRP A 142 3.94 15.09 0.06
CA TRP A 142 3.91 16.55 -0.02
C TRP A 142 5.30 17.15 0.12
N ILE A 143 6.02 16.76 1.18
CA ILE A 143 7.38 17.23 1.46
C ILE A 143 8.29 16.91 0.27
N TYR A 144 8.22 15.66 -0.22
CA TYR A 144 8.98 15.23 -1.38
C TYR A 144 8.69 16.10 -2.62
N ARG A 145 7.42 16.37 -2.92
CA ARG A 145 7.03 17.24 -4.05
C ARG A 145 7.57 18.66 -3.89
N LYS A 146 7.51 19.21 -2.68
CA LYS A 146 7.99 20.57 -2.38
C LYS A 146 9.50 20.69 -2.58
N PHE A 147 10.28 19.70 -2.13
CA PHE A 147 11.74 19.70 -2.31
C PHE A 147 12.17 19.35 -3.74
N SER A 148 11.44 18.47 -4.41
CA SER A 148 11.77 18.03 -5.77
C SER A 148 11.31 19.02 -6.86
N GLY A 149 10.56 20.07 -6.52
CA GLY A 149 10.03 21.05 -7.49
C GLY A 149 9.06 20.44 -8.51
N ARG A 150 8.42 19.32 -8.19
CA ARG A 150 7.68 18.50 -9.16
C ARG A 150 6.30 19.07 -9.49
N SER A 151 6.07 19.48 -10.74
CA SER A 151 4.73 19.53 -11.35
C SER A 151 4.35 18.15 -11.87
N ILE A 152 3.09 17.71 -11.71
CA ILE A 152 2.58 16.53 -12.42
C ILE A 152 2.53 16.92 -13.90
N THR A 153 3.58 16.64 -14.65
CA THR A 153 3.55 16.80 -16.11
C THR A 153 2.78 15.60 -16.64
N GLU A 154 1.48 15.77 -16.91
CA GLU A 154 0.80 14.89 -17.86
C GLU A 154 1.59 14.97 -19.17
N ARG A 155 2.26 13.87 -19.53
CA ARG A 155 2.70 13.73 -20.91
C ARG A 155 1.42 13.48 -21.71
N ALA A 156 0.96 14.54 -22.37
CA ALA A 156 0.25 14.39 -23.62
C ALA A 156 1.06 13.44 -24.51
N GLU A 157 0.41 12.38 -24.96
CA GLU A 157 0.87 11.56 -26.08
C GLU A 157 0.96 12.41 -27.36
#